data_AF-A0A1H2ZP12-F1
#
_entry.id   AF-A0A1H2ZP12-F1
#
_cell.length_a   1.000
_cell.length_b   1.000
_cell.length_c   1.000
_cell.angle_alpha   90.00
_cell.angle_beta   90.00
_cell.angle_gamma   90.00
#
_symmetry.space_group_name_H-M   'P 1'
#
loop_
_entity.id
_entity.type
_entity.pdbx_description
1 polymer ?
#
loop_
_entity_poly.entity_id
_entity_poly.type
_entity_poly.pdbx_seq_one_letter_code
_entity_poly.pdbx_strand_id
1 'polypeptide(L)'
;MLAIIGSLILATISFLLGKIFSESEKILAEKRSAYIDFLNVLPPTNDAYLNNSEEDFIQMMRPSEEMSPRLLFYADTNVVFAWKALIEAYGSAQSNLNPSSPALAAEYKALARAQNDLVLEMRRDAFRWSIFNYSGKSRLPTLQRERLDNH
;
A
#
# COMPACT_ATOMS: atom_id res chain seq x y z
N MET A 1 40.43 5.29 34.22
CA MET A 1 39.09 5.79 34.64
C MET A 1 38.31 6.36 33.45
N LEU A 2 38.83 7.35 32.72
CA LEU A 2 38.22 7.89 31.49
C LEU A 2 37.89 6.83 30.42
N ALA A 3 38.81 5.88 30.15
CA ALA A 3 38.57 4.81 29.19
C ALA A 3 37.41 3.87 29.59
N ILE A 4 37.22 3.63 30.90
CA ILE A 4 36.16 2.75 31.44
C ILE A 4 34.80 3.45 31.34
N ILE A 5 34.74 4.75 31.68
CA ILE A 5 33.53 5.57 31.52
C ILE A 5 33.18 5.67 30.04
N GLY A 6 34.16 5.90 29.16
CA GLY A 6 33.97 5.91 27.72
C GLY A 6 33.43 4.59 27.17
N SER A 7 33.98 3.45 27.58
CA SER A 7 33.49 2.13 27.16
C SER A 7 32.08 1.84 27.65
N LEU A 8 31.73 2.29 28.87
CA LEU A 8 30.39 2.09 29.44
C LEU A 8 29.34 2.92 28.69
N ILE A 9 29.66 4.16 28.34
CA ILE A 9 28.79 5.02 27.52
C ILE A 9 28.58 4.39 26.14
N LEU A 10 29.66 3.95 25.49
CA LEU A 10 29.59 3.33 24.16
C LEU A 10 28.75 2.04 24.16
N ALA A 11 28.93 1.20 25.18
CA ALA A 11 28.15 -0.03 25.37
C ALA A 11 26.66 0.28 25.57
N THR A 12 26.33 1.30 26.37
CA THR A 12 24.95 1.71 26.62
C THR A 12 24.29 2.22 25.34
N ILE A 13 24.98 3.07 24.57
CA ILE A 13 24.48 3.57 23.28
C ILE A 13 24.27 2.41 22.31
N SER A 14 25.23 1.49 22.20
CA SER A 14 25.14 0.34 21.30
C SER A 14 23.97 -0.58 21.67
N PHE A 15 23.75 -0.83 22.96
CA PHE A 15 22.61 -1.61 23.44
C PHE A 15 21.27 -0.95 23.11
N LEU A 16 21.14 0.36 23.36
CA LEU A 16 19.92 1.11 23.05
C LEU A 16 19.63 1.12 21.55
N LEU A 17 20.65 1.38 20.71
CA LEU A 17 20.52 1.34 19.25
C LEU A 17 20.11 -0.06 18.77
N GLY A 18 20.72 -1.12 19.31
CA GLY A 18 20.35 -2.49 18.98
C GLY A 18 18.90 -2.82 19.33
N LYS A 19 18.42 -2.35 20.49
CA LYS A 19 17.02 -2.52 20.90
C LYS A 19 16.06 -1.75 19.98
N ILE A 20 16.36 -0.49 19.66
CA ILE A 20 15.55 0.33 18.75
C ILE A 20 15.47 -0.34 17.37
N PHE A 21 16.60 -0.82 16.84
CA PHE A 21 16.63 -1.50 15.56
C PHE A 21 15.78 -2.78 15.57
N SER A 22 15.89 -3.60 16.62
CA SER A 22 15.11 -4.84 16.75
C SER A 22 13.60 -4.59 16.80
N GLU A 23 13.14 -3.60 17.59
CA GLU A 23 11.72 -3.27 17.67
C GLU A 23 11.22 -2.66 16.35
N SER A 24 12.05 -1.85 15.69
CA SER A 24 11.68 -1.22 14.43
C SER A 24 11.55 -2.25 13.29
N GLU A 25 12.42 -3.26 13.23
CA GLU A 25 12.27 -4.38 12.30
C GLU A 25 11.01 -5.21 12.57
N LYS A 26 10.62 -5.39 13.84
CA LYS A 26 9.36 -6.07 14.19
C LYS A 26 8.15 -5.30 13.64
N ILE A 27 8.09 -3.99 13.85
CA ILE A 27 7.02 -3.14 13.31
C ILE A 27 7.00 -3.18 11.77
N LEU A 28 8.17 -3.14 11.12
CA LEU A 28 8.26 -3.28 9.67
C LEU A 28 7.79 -4.64 9.17
N ALA A 29 8.07 -5.72 9.89
CA ALA A 29 7.59 -7.05 9.57
C ALA A 29 6.05 -7.13 9.68
N GLU A 30 5.47 -6.57 10.74
CA GLU A 30 4.01 -6.49 10.92
C GLU A 30 3.34 -5.66 9.81
N LYS A 31 3.96 -4.53 9.43
CA LYS A 31 3.53 -3.69 8.30
C LYS A 31 3.55 -4.46 6.97
N ARG A 32 4.64 -5.19 6.67
CA ARG A 32 4.75 -6.03 5.47
C ARG A 32 3.67 -7.12 5.44
N SER A 33 3.44 -7.78 6.56
CA SER A 33 2.37 -8.77 6.69
C SER A 33 1.01 -8.14 6.43
N ALA A 34 0.71 -6.98 7.03
CA ALA A 34 -0.56 -6.29 6.80
C ALA A 34 -0.80 -5.96 5.32
N TYR A 35 0.24 -5.55 4.58
CA TYR A 35 0.12 -5.27 3.15
C TYR A 35 -0.10 -6.52 2.32
N ILE A 36 0.62 -7.61 2.61
CA ILE A 36 0.44 -8.88 1.91
C ILE A 36 -0.99 -9.39 2.14
N ASP A 37 -1.44 -9.39 3.39
CA ASP A 37 -2.79 -9.82 3.76
C ASP A 37 -3.85 -8.99 3.00
N PHE A 38 -3.67 -7.66 2.94
CA PHE A 38 -4.55 -6.78 2.21
C PHE A 38 -4.56 -7.05 0.69
N LEU A 39 -3.39 -7.25 0.08
CA LEU A 39 -3.29 -7.54 -1.35
C LEU A 39 -3.94 -8.89 -1.71
N ASN A 40 -3.92 -9.87 -0.80
CA ASN A 40 -4.54 -11.18 -1.00
C ASN A 40 -6.06 -11.16 -0.97
N VAL A 41 -6.67 -10.15 -0.35
CA VAL A 41 -8.15 -9.99 -0.31
C VAL A 41 -8.68 -9.05 -1.37
N LEU A 42 -7.81 -8.45 -2.20
CA LEU A 42 -8.25 -7.66 -3.33
C LEU A 42 -8.91 -8.57 -4.37
N PRO A 43 -10.01 -8.12 -4.98
CA PRO A 43 -10.62 -8.89 -6.04
C PRO A 43 -9.68 -8.98 -7.25
N PRO A 44 -9.76 -10.07 -8.04
CA PRO A 44 -9.10 -10.16 -9.32
C PRO A 44 -9.60 -9.06 -10.26
N THR A 45 -8.68 -8.42 -11.00
CA THR A 45 -9.07 -7.37 -11.97
C THR A 45 -9.86 -7.90 -13.15
N ASN A 46 -9.73 -9.18 -13.47
CA ASN A 46 -10.49 -9.83 -14.53
C ASN A 46 -11.98 -9.96 -14.19
N ASP A 47 -12.32 -9.94 -12.90
CA ASP A 47 -13.72 -10.03 -12.45
C ASP A 47 -14.50 -8.77 -12.83
N ALA A 48 -13.83 -7.67 -13.19
CA ALA A 48 -14.46 -6.47 -13.74
C ALA A 48 -15.13 -6.69 -15.11
N TYR A 49 -14.82 -7.77 -15.83
CA TYR A 49 -15.55 -8.13 -17.06
C TYR A 49 -16.83 -8.93 -16.77
N LEU A 50 -17.03 -9.39 -15.53
CA LEU A 50 -18.24 -10.10 -15.16
C LEU A 50 -19.40 -9.10 -15.11
N ASN A 51 -20.56 -9.53 -15.62
CA ASN A 51 -21.77 -8.72 -15.61
C ASN A 51 -22.43 -8.78 -14.22
N ASN A 52 -21.66 -8.38 -13.20
CA ASN A 52 -22.03 -8.43 -11.79
C ASN A 52 -23.06 -7.33 -11.48
N SER A 53 -24.03 -7.64 -10.64
CA SER A 53 -24.91 -6.63 -10.07
C SER A 53 -24.13 -5.69 -9.13
N GLU A 54 -24.72 -4.55 -8.79
CA GLU A 54 -24.12 -3.65 -7.79
C GLU A 54 -23.93 -4.35 -6.44
N GLU A 55 -24.86 -5.23 -6.05
CA GLU A 55 -24.77 -6.02 -4.81
C GLU A 55 -23.63 -7.02 -4.84
N ASP A 56 -23.38 -7.66 -5.98
CA ASP A 56 -22.23 -8.56 -6.17
C ASP A 56 -20.91 -7.80 -6.09
N PHE A 57 -20.85 -6.59 -6.65
CA PHE A 57 -19.67 -5.73 -6.55
C PHE A 57 -19.37 -5.32 -5.10
N ILE A 58 -20.39 -4.94 -4.33
CA ILE A 58 -20.23 -4.62 -2.91
C ILE A 58 -19.74 -5.84 -2.14
N GLN A 59 -20.28 -7.03 -2.40
CA GLN A 59 -19.83 -8.27 -1.76
C GLN A 59 -18.39 -8.61 -2.12
N MET A 60 -18.00 -8.40 -3.38
CA MET A 60 -16.65 -8.63 -3.88
C MET A 60 -15.63 -7.69 -3.21
N MET A 61 -15.98 -6.42 -2.98
CA MET A 61 -15.09 -5.44 -2.34
C MET A 61 -15.06 -5.56 -0.81
N ARG A 62 -16.09 -6.14 -0.18
CA ARG A 62 -16.24 -6.23 1.28
C ARG A 62 -15.00 -6.74 2.02
N PRO A 63 -14.31 -7.82 1.60
CA PRO A 63 -13.10 -8.28 2.29
C PRO A 63 -12.00 -7.22 2.37
N SER A 64 -11.81 -6.46 1.29
CA SER A 64 -10.82 -5.36 1.25
C SER A 64 -11.23 -4.17 2.14
N GLU A 65 -12.52 -3.85 2.20
CA GLU A 65 -13.06 -2.81 3.09
C GLU A 65 -12.91 -3.19 4.56
N GLU A 66 -13.19 -4.45 4.93
CA GLU A 66 -13.01 -4.96 6.29
C GLU A 66 -11.53 -4.95 6.74
N MET A 67 -10.60 -5.14 5.80
CA MET A 67 -9.16 -5.04 6.07
C MET A 67 -8.62 -3.60 6.01
N SER A 68 -9.40 -2.65 5.49
CA SER A 68 -8.96 -1.26 5.32
C SER A 68 -8.50 -0.58 6.62
N PRO A 69 -9.10 -0.80 7.81
CA PRO A 69 -8.61 -0.14 9.04
C PRO A 69 -7.18 -0.58 9.40
N ARG A 70 -6.86 -1.86 9.18
CA ARG A 70 -5.51 -2.40 9.41
C ARG A 70 -4.52 -1.85 8.39
N LEU A 71 -4.94 -1.68 7.13
CA LEU A 71 -4.14 -1.01 6.12
C LEU A 71 -3.83 0.44 6.55
N LEU A 72 -4.86 1.21 6.90
CA LEU A 72 -4.75 2.63 7.28
C LEU A 72 -3.88 2.86 8.52
N PHE A 73 -3.84 1.90 9.44
CA PHE A 73 -2.97 1.97 10.62
C PHE A 73 -1.48 1.97 10.25
N TYR A 74 -1.09 1.23 9.20
CA TYR A 74 0.32 1.10 8.80
C TYR A 74 0.70 1.92 7.56
N ALA A 75 -0.29 2.34 6.76
CA ALA A 75 -0.11 3.01 5.48
C ALA A 75 0.47 4.42 5.60
N ASP A 76 1.51 4.69 4.81
CA ASP A 76 1.89 6.07 4.47
C ASP A 76 0.85 6.69 3.52
N THR A 77 0.80 8.02 3.47
CA THR A 77 -0.23 8.79 2.76
C THR A 77 -0.36 8.39 1.28
N ASN A 78 0.76 8.06 0.62
CA ASN A 78 0.74 7.63 -0.79
C ASN A 78 0.03 6.29 -0.98
N VAL A 79 0.17 5.36 -0.03
CA VAL A 79 -0.54 4.07 -0.09
C VAL A 79 -2.05 4.31 0.01
N VAL A 80 -2.47 5.22 0.89
CA VAL A 80 -3.88 5.61 1.03
C VAL A 80 -4.44 6.22 -0.25
N PHE A 81 -3.68 7.11 -0.91
CA PHE A 81 -4.10 7.69 -2.19
C PHE A 81 -4.16 6.66 -3.32
N ALA A 82 -3.17 5.76 -3.39
CA ALA A 82 -3.19 4.67 -4.36
C ALA A 82 -4.38 3.74 -4.14
N TRP A 83 -4.73 3.46 -2.87
CA TRP A 83 -5.90 2.66 -2.52
C TRP A 83 -7.20 3.33 -2.98
N LYS A 84 -7.35 4.62 -2.70
CA LYS A 84 -8.51 5.39 -3.18
C LYS A 84 -8.62 5.36 -4.72
N ALA A 85 -7.52 5.59 -5.42
CA ALA A 85 -7.49 5.54 -6.89
C ALA A 85 -7.86 4.16 -7.44
N LEU A 86 -7.49 3.09 -6.72
CA LEU A 86 -7.87 1.73 -7.09
C LEU A 86 -9.38 1.50 -6.94
N ILE A 87 -10.00 1.94 -5.83
CA ILE A 87 -11.46 1.84 -5.64
C ILE A 87 -12.21 2.59 -6.75
N GLU A 88 -11.77 3.82 -7.07
CA GLU A 88 -12.36 4.62 -8.15
C GLU A 88 -12.25 3.91 -9.50
N ALA A 89 -11.10 3.29 -9.77
CA ALA A 89 -10.89 2.51 -11.00
C ALA A 89 -11.78 1.25 -11.04
N TYR A 90 -12.01 0.58 -9.92
CA TYR A 90 -12.94 -0.55 -9.83
C TYR A 90 -14.37 -0.13 -10.15
N GLY A 91 -14.86 0.96 -9.56
CA GLY A 91 -16.20 1.48 -9.86
C GLY A 91 -16.36 1.90 -11.32
N SER A 92 -15.33 2.54 -11.90
CA SER A 92 -15.32 2.90 -13.32
C SER A 92 -15.30 1.68 -14.24
N ALA A 93 -14.50 0.66 -13.92
CA ALA A 93 -14.45 -0.58 -14.68
C ALA A 93 -15.78 -1.33 -14.63
N GLN A 94 -16.38 -1.48 -13.44
CA GLN A 94 -17.68 -2.16 -13.26
C GLN A 94 -18.81 -1.49 -14.06
N SER A 95 -18.79 -0.16 -14.17
CA SER A 95 -19.84 0.59 -14.86
C SER A 95 -19.77 0.47 -16.39
N ASN A 96 -18.59 0.15 -16.94
CA ASN A 96 -18.31 0.28 -18.37
C ASN A 96 -17.85 -1.02 -19.04
N LEU A 97 -17.31 -1.97 -18.28
CA LEU A 97 -16.89 -3.28 -18.78
C LEU A 97 -18.02 -4.29 -18.65
N ASN A 98 -18.02 -5.20 -19.61
CA ASN A 98 -18.96 -6.32 -19.67
C ASN A 98 -18.28 -7.50 -20.41
N PRO A 99 -18.90 -8.69 -20.45
CA PRO A 99 -18.26 -9.86 -21.06
C PRO A 99 -17.97 -9.73 -22.56
N SER A 100 -18.63 -8.81 -23.27
CA SER A 100 -18.39 -8.54 -24.69
C SER A 100 -17.36 -7.44 -24.94
N SER A 101 -16.84 -6.81 -23.88
CA SER A 101 -15.82 -5.77 -23.98
C SER A 101 -14.48 -6.34 -24.46
N PRO A 102 -13.66 -5.56 -25.19
CA PRO A 102 -12.34 -6.01 -25.62
C PRO A 102 -11.44 -6.34 -24.42
N ALA A 103 -10.65 -7.41 -24.51
CA ALA A 103 -9.79 -7.89 -23.41
C ALA A 103 -8.76 -6.87 -22.86
N LEU A 104 -8.48 -5.80 -23.61
CA LEU A 104 -7.55 -4.73 -23.26
C LEU A 104 -8.22 -3.35 -23.33
N ALA A 105 -9.50 -3.30 -22.96
CA ALA A 105 -10.28 -2.07 -22.81
C ALA A 105 -9.54 -1.05 -21.93
N ALA A 106 -9.81 0.24 -22.16
CA ALA A 106 -9.07 1.32 -21.51
C ALA A 106 -9.26 1.30 -19.99
N GLU A 107 -10.47 0.95 -19.55
CA GLU A 107 -10.89 0.85 -18.16
C GLU A 107 -10.19 -0.31 -17.45
N TYR A 108 -10.06 -1.46 -18.11
CA TYR A 108 -9.28 -2.58 -17.58
C TYR A 108 -7.80 -2.21 -17.42
N LYS A 109 -7.22 -1.53 -18.41
CA LYS A 109 -5.84 -1.02 -18.32
C LYS A 109 -5.68 -0.02 -17.19
N ALA A 110 -6.64 0.87 -17.00
CA ALA A 110 -6.64 1.84 -15.91
C ALA A 110 -6.71 1.14 -14.54
N LEU A 111 -7.59 0.14 -14.39
CA LEU A 111 -7.71 -0.69 -13.20
C LEU A 111 -6.41 -1.46 -12.89
N ALA A 112 -5.88 -2.18 -13.88
CA ALA A 112 -4.63 -2.91 -13.73
C ALA A 112 -3.45 -1.97 -13.40
N ARG A 113 -3.44 -0.76 -13.97
CA ARG A 113 -2.46 0.27 -13.63
C ARG A 113 -2.62 0.74 -12.19
N ALA A 114 -3.84 1.03 -11.73
CA ALA A 114 -4.10 1.46 -10.36
C ALA A 114 -3.67 0.40 -9.34
N GLN A 115 -3.92 -0.88 -9.61
CA GLN A 115 -3.49 -1.98 -8.75
C GLN A 115 -1.95 -2.07 -8.70
N ASN A 116 -1.29 -1.94 -9.85
CA ASN A 116 0.17 -1.90 -9.89
C ASN A 116 0.76 -0.70 -9.13
N ASP A 117 0.13 0.48 -9.25
CA ASP A 117 0.57 1.68 -8.55
C ASP A 117 0.39 1.51 -7.02
N LEU A 118 -0.69 0.87 -6.56
CA LEU A 118 -0.87 0.50 -5.15
C LEU A 118 0.25 -0.41 -4.64
N VAL A 119 0.53 -1.51 -5.36
CA VAL A 119 1.60 -2.46 -5.01
C VAL A 119 2.95 -1.75 -4.96
N LEU A 120 3.21 -0.84 -5.90
CA LEU A 120 4.45 -0.07 -5.93
C LEU A 120 4.58 0.86 -4.73
N GLU A 121 3.54 1.61 -4.37
CA GLU A 121 3.60 2.50 -3.20
C GLU A 121 3.70 1.70 -1.89
N MET A 122 2.98 0.58 -1.76
CA MET A 122 3.12 -0.34 -0.62
C MET A 122 4.55 -0.88 -0.50
N ARG A 123 5.17 -1.26 -1.63
CA ARG A 123 6.56 -1.71 -1.64
C ARG A 123 7.50 -0.60 -1.16
N ARG A 124 7.33 0.63 -1.67
CA ARG A 124 8.20 1.75 -1.28
C ARG A 124 8.13 2.05 0.21
N ASP A 125 6.93 1.98 0.75
CA ASP A 125 6.68 2.25 2.15
C ASP A 125 7.20 1.11 3.05
N ALA A 126 6.93 -0.14 2.68
CA ALA A 126 7.39 -1.33 3.43
C ALA A 126 8.92 -1.55 3.40
N PHE A 127 9.60 -1.01 2.39
CA PHE A 127 11.05 -1.10 2.22
C PHE A 127 11.74 0.25 2.40
N ARG A 128 11.13 1.24 3.07
CA ARG A 128 11.65 2.60 3.19
C ARG A 128 13.10 2.68 3.69
N TRP A 129 13.53 1.78 4.56
CA TRP A 129 14.90 1.71 5.10
C TRP A 129 15.79 0.66 4.42
N SER A 130 15.29 -0.03 3.41
CA SER A 130 16.05 -1.05 2.68
C SER A 130 16.90 -0.43 1.58
N ILE A 131 18.09 -0.96 1.38
CA ILE A 131 18.92 -0.66 0.20
C ILE A 131 18.26 -1.13 -1.11
N PHE A 132 17.30 -2.06 -1.04
CA PHE A 132 16.53 -2.55 -2.18
C PHE A 132 15.25 -1.74 -2.44
N ASN A 133 15.10 -0.60 -1.76
CA ASN A 133 13.94 0.25 -1.95
C ASN A 133 13.90 0.82 -3.37
N TYR A 134 12.70 0.91 -3.94
CA TYR A 134 12.49 1.64 -5.17
C TYR A 134 12.39 3.13 -4.86
N SER A 135 13.34 3.94 -5.33
CA SER A 135 13.42 5.38 -5.05
C SER A 135 12.85 6.29 -6.15
N GLY A 136 12.20 5.72 -7.17
CA GLY A 136 11.59 6.50 -8.24
C GLY A 136 10.39 7.33 -7.77
N LYS A 137 10.04 8.37 -8.55
CA LYS A 137 8.92 9.28 -8.23
C LYS A 137 7.59 8.53 -8.11
N SER A 138 6.72 9.03 -7.23
CA SER A 138 5.32 8.57 -7.19
C SER A 138 4.64 8.81 -8.52
N ARG A 139 3.84 7.82 -8.91
CA ARG A 139 3.04 7.84 -10.15
C ARG A 139 1.64 8.38 -9.91
N LEU A 140 1.30 8.66 -8.65
CA LEU A 140 0.04 9.26 -8.28
C LEU A 140 -0.03 10.73 -8.72
N PRO A 141 -1.21 11.22 -9.12
CA PRO A 141 -1.38 12.62 -9.52
C PRO A 141 -0.98 13.57 -8.39
N THR A 142 -0.10 14.53 -8.70
CA THR A 142 0.49 15.47 -7.73
C THR A 142 -0.54 16.35 -7.02
N LEU A 143 -1.70 16.59 -7.67
CA LEU A 143 -2.81 17.40 -7.16
C LEU A 143 -3.46 16.88 -5.85
N GLN A 144 -3.27 15.61 -5.50
CA GLN A 144 -3.77 15.06 -4.23
C GLN A 144 -2.79 15.29 -3.07
N ARG A 145 -1.48 15.45 -3.34
CA ARG A 145 -0.47 15.76 -2.31
C ARG A 145 -0.52 17.22 -1.85
N GLU A 146 -0.66 18.16 -2.79
CA GLU A 146 -0.67 19.61 -2.48
C GLU A 146 -1.83 20.05 -1.56
N ARG A 147 -2.91 19.29 -1.49
CA ARG A 147 -4.03 19.59 -0.58
C ARG A 147 -3.75 19.31 0.90
N LEU A 148 -2.75 18.49 1.21
CA LEU A 148 -2.38 18.13 2.58
C LEU A 148 -1.20 18.95 3.12
N ASP A 149 -0.27 19.37 2.26
CA ASP A 149 0.85 20.23 2.68
C ASP A 149 0.39 21.66 3.07
N ASN A 150 -0.89 21.99 2.84
CA ASN A 150 -1.52 23.28 3.14
C ASN A 150 -2.47 23.23 4.36
N HIS A 151 -2.49 22.13 5.13
CA HIS A 151 -3.27 21.97 6.37
C HIS A 151 -2.41 21.42 7.50
#